data_AF-A0A1S3K4T6-F1
#
_entry.id   AF-A0A1S3K4T6-F1
#
_cell.length_a   1.000
_cell.length_b   1.000
_cell.length_c   1.000
_cell.angle_alpha   90.00
_cell.angle_beta   90.00
_cell.angle_gamma   90.00
#
_symmetry.space_group_name_H-M   'P 1'
#
loop_
_entity.id
_entity.type
_entity.pdbx_description
1 polymer ?
#
loop_
_entity_poly.entity_id
_entity_poly.type
_entity_poly.pdbx_seq_one_letter_code
_entity_poly.pdbx_strand_id
1 'polypeptide(L)'
;MGKVKRLRQKFHNAAVKSKDTATDKVSTEERDQNEPFSPVFPSEGLFSGIQIPDGVLKQQLPDDFDTRSAITTKSLKGLQLKKKDKKKLRHEIWLQKVDAIQSAKKKMKEKKKRERNPIVGDMMQLEETLPTLELLLKGDQAPKAEQNKRSSITCKKNKGIQKEKTRRRQMQEDMNLFKQVLRHPAYMEKPGDTMLEHLQNKLKQEEDMDT
;
A
#
# COMPACT_ATOMS: atom_id res chain seq x y z
N MET A 1 5.26 19.59 48.81
CA MET A 1 5.88 19.38 47.49
C MET A 1 4.82 19.46 46.39
N GLY A 2 4.56 20.66 45.86
CA GLY A 2 3.46 20.92 44.92
C GLY A 2 3.77 20.46 43.50
N LYS A 3 2.75 19.95 42.79
CA LYS A 3 2.88 19.54 41.38
C LYS A 3 2.98 20.76 40.47
N VAL A 4 4.16 20.99 39.90
CA VAL A 4 4.40 22.02 38.89
C VAL A 4 3.63 21.66 37.61
N LYS A 5 2.56 22.41 37.32
CA LYS A 5 1.83 22.30 36.05
C LYS A 5 2.65 22.99 34.96
N ARG A 6 3.26 22.21 34.06
CA ARG A 6 3.90 22.75 32.85
C ARG A 6 2.84 23.37 31.94
N LEU A 7 3.02 24.64 31.58
CA LEU A 7 2.23 25.34 30.58
C LEU A 7 2.41 24.63 29.23
N ARG A 8 1.30 24.24 28.61
CA ARG A 8 1.33 23.62 27.27
C ARG A 8 1.50 24.72 26.23
N GLN A 9 2.66 24.73 25.57
CA GLN A 9 2.91 25.60 24.42
C GLN A 9 2.18 25.01 23.20
N LYS A 10 1.37 25.83 22.51
CA LYS A 10 0.72 25.44 21.24
C LYS A 10 1.73 25.62 20.11
N PHE A 11 2.02 24.54 19.37
CA PHE A 11 3.00 24.51 18.28
C PHE A 11 2.42 24.76 16.88
N HIS A 12 1.18 25.26 16.78
CA HIS A 12 0.56 25.51 15.48
C HIS A 12 0.58 27.00 15.17
N ASN A 13 1.38 27.38 14.18
CA ASN A 13 1.30 28.69 13.54
C ASN A 13 0.09 28.69 12.61
N ALA A 14 -0.81 29.67 12.75
CA ALA A 14 -1.96 29.82 11.87
C ALA A 14 -1.49 30.18 10.45
N ALA A 15 -2.11 29.59 9.43
CA ALA A 15 -1.82 29.89 8.04
C ALA A 15 -2.28 31.32 7.70
N VAL A 16 -1.34 32.21 7.37
CA VAL A 16 -1.62 33.55 6.86
C VAL A 16 -2.10 33.40 5.42
N LYS A 17 -3.35 33.78 5.16
CA LYS A 17 -3.85 34.01 3.80
C LYS A 17 -3.51 35.44 3.42
N SER A 18 -2.59 35.64 2.49
CA SER A 18 -2.36 36.95 1.87
C SER A 18 -3.57 37.29 1.01
N LYS A 19 -4.25 38.38 1.37
CA LYS A 19 -5.25 39.05 0.53
C LYS A 19 -4.58 40.25 -0.16
N ASP A 20 -4.85 40.30 -1.46
CA ASP A 20 -5.03 41.48 -2.32
C ASP A 20 -3.82 42.10 -3.07
N THR A 21 -3.97 42.00 -4.40
CA THR A 21 -3.82 43.04 -5.45
C THR A 21 -2.45 43.61 -5.79
N ALA A 22 -1.94 43.26 -6.99
CA ALA A 22 -1.54 44.22 -8.00
C ALA A 22 -1.39 43.52 -9.37
N THR A 23 -1.79 44.26 -10.39
CA THR A 23 -1.91 43.94 -11.81
C THR A 23 -0.58 43.64 -12.49
N ASP A 24 -0.51 42.57 -13.28
CA ASP A 24 0.39 42.52 -14.43
C ASP A 24 -0.29 41.83 -15.62
N LYS A 25 -0.30 42.55 -16.74
CA LYS A 25 -0.89 42.14 -18.01
C LYS A 25 0.02 41.11 -18.65
N VAL A 26 -0.48 39.89 -18.83
CA VAL A 26 0.07 38.93 -19.80
C VAL A 26 -1.09 38.46 -20.67
N SER A 27 -0.89 38.64 -21.98
CA SER A 27 -1.75 38.24 -23.09
C SER A 27 -2.28 36.83 -22.89
N THR A 28 -3.59 36.74 -22.68
CA THR A 28 -4.35 35.49 -22.73
C THR A 28 -4.66 35.24 -24.20
N GLU A 29 -3.96 34.30 -24.81
CA GLU A 29 -4.42 33.68 -26.05
C GLU A 29 -5.73 32.96 -25.74
N GLU A 30 -6.79 33.35 -26.43
CA GLU A 30 -8.09 32.72 -26.38
C GLU A 30 -7.94 31.29 -26.91
N ARG A 31 -7.84 30.33 -25.99
CA ARG A 31 -8.19 28.95 -26.28
C ARG A 31 -9.70 28.82 -26.14
N ASP A 32 -10.35 28.60 -27.26
CA ASP A 32 -11.74 28.13 -27.35
C ASP A 32 -11.97 27.03 -26.30
N GLN A 33 -12.74 27.40 -25.27
CA GLN A 33 -13.38 26.44 -24.39
C GLN A 33 -14.72 26.10 -25.02
N ASN A 34 -14.79 25.01 -25.78
CA ASN A 34 -15.99 24.20 -25.96
C ASN A 34 -15.65 22.91 -26.70
N GLU A 35 -14.95 21.99 -26.02
CA GLU A 35 -15.18 20.58 -26.26
C GLU A 35 -15.36 19.92 -24.89
N PRO A 36 -16.57 19.45 -24.53
CA PRO A 36 -16.73 18.66 -23.34
C PRO A 36 -15.90 17.39 -23.54
N PHE A 37 -14.91 17.18 -22.67
CA PHE A 37 -14.30 15.86 -22.48
C PHE A 37 -15.44 14.90 -22.10
N SER A 38 -16.03 14.24 -23.09
CA SER A 38 -16.93 13.13 -22.86
C SER A 38 -16.11 12.03 -22.21
N PRO A 39 -16.48 11.52 -21.03
CA PRO A 39 -15.88 10.28 -20.57
C PRO A 39 -16.15 9.24 -21.66
N VAL A 40 -15.09 8.68 -22.25
CA VAL A 40 -15.14 7.60 -23.28
C VAL A 40 -15.72 6.29 -22.70
N PHE A 41 -16.20 6.31 -21.46
CA PHE A 41 -16.94 5.24 -20.84
C PHE A 41 -18.42 5.60 -20.79
N PRO A 42 -19.32 4.76 -21.36
CA PRO A 42 -20.75 4.92 -21.15
C PRO A 42 -21.04 4.74 -19.65
N SER A 43 -21.23 5.85 -18.95
CA SER A 43 -21.54 5.86 -17.50
C SER A 43 -23.04 5.63 -17.25
N GLU A 44 -23.86 5.86 -18.26
CA GLU A 44 -25.31 5.72 -18.18
C GLU A 44 -25.70 4.24 -18.31
N GLY A 45 -26.42 3.72 -17.32
CA GLY A 45 -27.08 2.41 -17.41
C GLY A 45 -26.22 1.18 -17.08
N LEU A 46 -24.97 1.32 -16.65
CA LEU A 46 -24.11 0.19 -16.23
C LEU A 46 -24.74 -0.74 -15.18
N PHE A 47 -25.65 -0.22 -14.36
CA PHE A 47 -26.28 -0.95 -13.26
C PHE A 47 -27.80 -1.06 -13.36
N SER A 48 -28.42 -0.63 -14.47
CA SER A 48 -29.89 -0.53 -14.59
C SER A 48 -30.63 -1.87 -14.52
N GLY A 49 -29.95 -2.99 -14.73
CA GLY A 49 -30.50 -4.34 -14.64
C GLY A 49 -30.13 -5.11 -13.37
N ILE A 50 -29.33 -4.53 -12.47
CA ILE A 50 -28.84 -5.27 -11.30
C ILE A 50 -29.80 -5.07 -10.13
N GLN A 51 -30.62 -6.08 -9.89
CA GLN A 51 -31.43 -6.17 -8.68
C GLN A 51 -30.54 -6.74 -7.56
N ILE A 52 -29.95 -5.86 -6.74
CA ILE A 52 -29.18 -6.27 -5.57
C ILE A 52 -30.16 -6.37 -4.38
N PRO A 53 -30.56 -7.57 -3.94
CA PRO A 53 -31.46 -7.70 -2.80
C PRO A 53 -30.77 -7.22 -1.51
N ASP A 54 -31.51 -6.50 -0.67
CA ASP A 54 -31.01 -5.91 0.58
C ASP A 54 -30.34 -6.92 1.54
N GLY A 55 -30.67 -8.20 1.42
CA GLY A 55 -30.04 -9.28 2.20
C GLY A 55 -28.58 -9.51 1.84
N VAL A 56 -28.18 -9.31 0.58
CA VAL A 56 -26.81 -9.49 0.09
C VAL A 56 -25.91 -8.31 0.50
N LEU A 57 -26.51 -7.11 0.67
CA LEU A 57 -25.81 -5.91 1.12
C LEU A 57 -25.46 -5.93 2.63
N LYS A 58 -26.10 -6.81 3.41
CA LYS A 58 -25.87 -6.95 4.86
C LYS A 58 -24.69 -7.89 5.15
N GLN A 59 -23.54 -7.64 4.54
CA GLN A 59 -22.32 -8.31 4.96
C GLN A 59 -21.84 -7.70 6.28
N GLN A 60 -22.26 -8.29 7.40
CA GLN A 60 -21.69 -7.96 8.70
C GLN A 60 -20.30 -8.61 8.79
N LEU A 61 -19.27 -7.79 9.01
CA LEU A 61 -17.98 -8.31 9.47
C LEU A 61 -18.22 -9.02 10.82
N PRO A 62 -17.48 -10.09 11.13
CA PRO A 62 -17.55 -10.71 12.45
C PRO A 62 -17.42 -9.66 13.55
N ASP A 63 -18.30 -9.70 14.55
CA ASP A 63 -18.36 -8.70 15.63
C ASP A 63 -17.03 -8.57 16.41
N ASP A 64 -16.21 -9.62 16.35
CA ASP A 64 -14.88 -9.69 16.98
C ASP A 64 -13.79 -8.90 16.23
N PHE A 65 -14.07 -8.44 15.00
CA PHE A 65 -13.11 -7.70 14.18
C PHE A 65 -13.17 -6.20 14.54
N ASP A 66 -12.45 -5.81 15.59
CA ASP A 66 -12.24 -4.39 15.90
C ASP A 66 -11.48 -3.72 14.73
N THR A 67 -12.18 -2.92 13.94
CA THR A 67 -11.62 -2.12 12.83
C THR A 67 -10.54 -1.12 13.27
N ARG A 68 -10.33 -0.98 14.58
CA ARG A 68 -9.35 -0.09 15.17
C ARG A 68 -8.32 -0.90 15.95
N SER A 69 -7.05 -0.51 15.83
CA SER A 69 -5.90 -1.18 16.46
C SER A 69 -5.98 -1.23 18.00
N ALA A 70 -6.81 -0.39 18.62
CA ALA A 70 -7.07 -0.34 20.05
C ALA A 70 -8.50 -0.78 20.38
N ILE A 71 -8.65 -1.63 21.40
CA ILE A 71 -9.95 -2.14 21.88
C ILE A 71 -10.82 -0.95 22.25
N THR A 72 -11.81 -0.69 21.41
CA THR A 72 -12.75 0.39 21.68
C THR A 72 -13.78 -0.05 22.71
N THR A 73 -14.45 0.91 23.33
CA THR A 73 -15.64 0.64 24.15
C THR A 73 -16.71 -0.14 23.38
N LYS A 74 -16.67 -0.13 22.03
CA LYS A 74 -17.59 -0.83 21.12
C LYS A 74 -17.42 -2.36 21.15
N SER A 75 -16.19 -2.89 21.15
CA SER A 75 -15.93 -4.34 21.28
C SER A 75 -16.31 -4.88 22.67
N LEU A 76 -16.24 -4.04 23.71
CA LEU A 76 -16.73 -4.37 25.05
C LEU A 76 -18.21 -3.98 25.27
N LYS A 77 -18.89 -3.44 24.24
CA LYS A 77 -20.27 -2.94 24.35
C LYS A 77 -21.22 -4.12 24.18
N GLY A 78 -21.57 -4.74 25.29
CA GLY A 78 -22.49 -5.88 25.33
C GLY A 78 -22.27 -6.72 26.58
N LEU A 79 -21.01 -6.84 27.02
CA LEU A 79 -20.69 -7.45 28.30
C LEU A 79 -20.78 -6.39 29.41
N GLN A 80 -21.80 -6.52 30.28
CA GLN A 80 -21.93 -5.71 31.49
C GLN A 80 -20.85 -6.07 32.54
N LEU A 81 -19.58 -5.77 32.23
CA LEU A 81 -18.44 -6.02 33.09
C LEU A 81 -18.16 -4.83 34.01
N LYS A 82 -17.71 -5.12 35.24
CA LYS A 82 -17.26 -4.10 36.17
C LYS A 82 -16.03 -3.39 35.60
N LYS A 83 -15.79 -2.14 36.04
CA LYS A 83 -14.65 -1.32 35.59
C LYS A 83 -13.30 -2.00 35.79
N LYS A 84 -13.16 -2.79 36.87
CA LYS A 84 -11.95 -3.56 37.18
C LYS A 84 -11.70 -4.64 36.12
N ASP A 85 -12.73 -5.40 35.76
CA ASP A 85 -12.63 -6.50 34.80
C ASP A 85 -12.37 -5.97 33.39
N LYS A 86 -13.04 -4.87 33.00
CA LYS A 86 -12.74 -4.17 31.73
C LYS A 86 -11.28 -3.69 31.64
N LYS A 87 -10.66 -3.32 32.76
CA LYS A 87 -9.25 -2.91 32.80
C LYS A 87 -8.31 -4.11 32.64
N LYS A 88 -8.61 -5.24 33.31
CA LYS A 88 -7.85 -6.49 33.20
C LYS A 88 -7.89 -7.03 31.77
N LEU A 89 -9.08 -7.14 31.19
CA LEU A 89 -9.28 -7.63 29.84
C LEU A 89 -8.52 -6.78 28.80
N ARG A 90 -8.55 -5.45 28.91
CA ARG A 90 -7.75 -4.57 28.05
C ARG A 90 -6.25 -4.83 28.17
N HIS A 91 -5.77 -5.10 29.38
CA HIS A 91 -4.37 -5.40 29.62
C HIS A 91 -3.98 -6.77 29.07
N GLU A 92 -4.78 -7.79 29.30
CA GLU A 92 -4.57 -9.16 28.80
C GLU A 92 -4.54 -9.20 27.27
N ILE A 93 -5.52 -8.60 26.61
CA ILE A 93 -5.54 -8.54 25.14
C ILE A 93 -4.33 -7.73 24.62
N TRP A 94 -3.93 -6.66 25.33
CA TRP A 94 -2.72 -5.92 24.94
C TRP A 94 -1.46 -6.79 25.06
N LEU A 95 -1.32 -7.57 26.13
CA LEU A 95 -0.22 -8.54 26.27
C LEU A 95 -0.25 -9.59 25.16
N GLN A 96 -1.42 -10.20 24.90
CA GLN A 96 -1.60 -11.16 23.80
C GLN A 96 -1.16 -10.57 22.44
N LYS A 97 -1.50 -9.30 22.17
CA LYS A 97 -1.06 -8.59 20.95
C LYS A 97 0.45 -8.43 20.91
N VAL A 98 1.06 -8.03 22.03
CA VAL A 98 2.52 -7.88 22.13
C VAL A 98 3.21 -9.23 21.89
N ASP A 99 2.72 -10.29 22.52
CA ASP A 99 3.27 -11.64 22.39
C ASP A 99 3.09 -12.20 20.97
N ALA A 100 1.95 -11.95 20.34
CA ALA A 100 1.72 -12.29 18.93
C ALA A 100 2.72 -11.57 18.00
N ILE A 101 3.00 -10.29 18.24
CA ILE A 101 4.00 -9.53 17.46
C ILE A 101 5.41 -10.08 17.70
N GLN A 102 5.77 -10.39 18.95
CA GLN A 102 7.08 -10.92 19.29
C GLN A 102 7.31 -12.31 18.70
N SER A 103 6.32 -13.19 18.83
CA SER A 103 6.36 -14.54 18.26
C SER A 103 6.44 -14.51 16.73
N ALA A 104 5.66 -13.65 16.06
CA ALA A 104 5.76 -13.47 14.60
C ALA A 104 7.15 -12.97 14.18
N LYS A 105 7.73 -12.00 14.89
CA LYS A 105 9.10 -11.51 14.63
C LYS A 105 10.15 -12.60 14.86
N LYS A 106 10.00 -13.42 15.91
CA LYS A 106 10.90 -14.54 16.19
C LYS A 106 10.84 -15.59 15.08
N LYS A 107 9.64 -16.01 14.68
CA LYS A 107 9.40 -16.92 13.54
C LYS A 107 10.02 -16.39 12.26
N MET A 108 9.83 -15.11 11.92
CA MET A 108 10.43 -14.50 10.73
C MET A 108 11.97 -14.52 10.77
N LYS A 109 12.57 -14.22 11.92
CA LYS A 109 14.04 -14.27 12.09
C LYS A 109 14.57 -15.71 11.97
N GLU A 110 13.89 -16.67 12.56
CA GLU A 110 14.25 -18.09 12.48
C GLU A 110 14.13 -18.61 11.05
N LYS A 111 13.02 -18.31 10.37
CA LYS A 111 12.83 -18.62 8.96
C LYS A 111 13.97 -18.08 8.10
N LYS A 112 14.32 -16.80 8.25
CA LYS A 112 15.45 -16.20 7.52
C LYS A 112 16.81 -16.87 7.83
N LYS A 113 17.02 -17.33 9.07
CA LYS A 113 18.23 -18.07 9.43
C LYS A 113 18.27 -19.44 8.76
N ARG A 114 17.14 -20.16 8.73
CA ARG A 114 16.99 -21.47 8.06
C ARG A 114 17.13 -21.34 6.53
N GLU A 115 16.55 -20.31 5.94
CA GLU A 115 16.72 -20.01 4.50
C GLU A 115 18.18 -19.72 4.15
N ARG A 116 18.90 -19.00 5.01
CA ARG A 116 20.31 -18.68 4.78
C ARG A 116 21.22 -19.90 4.92
N ASN A 117 20.95 -20.74 5.91
CA ASN A 117 21.71 -21.95 6.18
C ASN A 117 20.79 -23.15 5.99
N PRO A 118 20.63 -23.65 4.74
CA PRO A 118 19.80 -24.82 4.48
C PRO A 118 20.48 -26.04 5.11
N ILE A 119 20.02 -26.42 6.28
CA ILE A 119 20.47 -27.63 6.97
C ILE A 119 19.74 -28.80 6.32
N VAL A 120 20.49 -29.78 5.81
CA VAL A 120 19.93 -31.03 5.28
C VAL A 120 19.14 -31.72 6.39
N GLY A 121 17.83 -31.94 6.17
CA GLY A 121 16.94 -32.60 7.14
C GLY A 121 16.11 -31.68 8.03
N ASP A 122 16.04 -30.36 7.76
CA ASP A 122 15.13 -29.46 8.48
C ASP A 122 13.66 -29.70 8.10
N MET A 123 12.95 -30.48 8.93
CA MET A 123 11.53 -30.82 8.73
C MET A 123 10.60 -29.60 8.77
N MET A 124 11.03 -28.50 9.39
CA MET A 124 10.22 -27.28 9.49
C MET A 124 9.92 -26.65 8.14
N GLN A 125 10.82 -26.80 7.16
CA GLN A 125 10.60 -26.30 5.80
C GLN A 125 9.43 -27.04 5.12
N LEU A 126 9.30 -28.34 5.39
CA LEU A 126 8.18 -29.14 4.89
C LEU A 126 6.87 -28.73 5.56
N GLU A 127 6.88 -28.56 6.89
CA GLU A 127 5.70 -28.09 7.63
C GLU A 127 5.22 -26.71 7.16
N GLU A 128 6.14 -25.77 6.87
CA GLU A 128 5.79 -24.43 6.40
C GLU A 128 5.25 -24.41 4.95
N THR A 129 5.64 -25.37 4.12
CA THR A 129 5.16 -25.45 2.72
C THR A 129 3.81 -26.13 2.60
N LEU A 130 3.37 -26.87 3.62
CA LEU A 130 2.07 -27.54 3.62
C LEU A 130 0.92 -26.55 3.89
N PRO A 131 -0.21 -26.67 3.17
CA PRO A 131 -1.41 -25.90 3.48
C PRO A 131 -1.95 -26.27 4.86
N THR A 132 -2.31 -25.27 5.65
CA THR A 132 -2.94 -25.48 6.97
C THR A 132 -4.29 -26.20 6.81
N LEU A 133 -4.65 -27.08 7.74
CA LEU A 133 -5.93 -27.80 7.72
C LEU A 133 -7.14 -26.88 7.54
N GLU A 134 -7.12 -25.69 8.15
CA GLU A 134 -8.16 -24.67 7.96
C GLU A 134 -8.33 -24.27 6.49
N LEU A 135 -7.23 -24.15 5.74
CA LEU A 135 -7.25 -23.81 4.32
C LEU A 135 -7.80 -24.95 3.47
N LEU A 136 -7.45 -26.19 3.82
CA LEU A 136 -8.00 -27.41 3.21
C LEU A 136 -9.51 -27.51 3.44
N LEU A 137 -9.97 -27.34 4.68
CA LEU A 137 -11.40 -27.39 5.02
C LEU A 137 -12.21 -26.25 4.38
N LYS A 138 -11.59 -25.10 4.12
CA LYS A 138 -12.23 -23.97 3.42
C LYS A 138 -12.26 -24.13 1.90
N GLY A 139 -11.39 -24.97 1.34
CA GLY A 139 -11.21 -25.18 -0.09
C GLY A 139 -12.36 -25.91 -0.79
N ASP A 140 -13.18 -26.67 -0.05
CA ASP A 140 -14.32 -27.40 -0.62
C ASP A 140 -15.57 -26.53 -0.84
N GLN A 141 -15.58 -25.28 -0.36
CA GLN A 141 -16.74 -24.37 -0.40
C GLN A 141 -16.58 -23.20 -1.40
N ALA A 142 -15.50 -23.16 -2.20
CA ALA A 142 -15.25 -22.06 -3.14
C ALA A 142 -14.94 -22.55 -4.56
N PRO A 143 -15.45 -21.89 -5.62
CA PRO A 143 -15.16 -22.27 -6.99
C PRO A 143 -13.66 -22.11 -7.27
N LYS A 144 -13.06 -23.17 -7.81
CA LYS A 144 -11.66 -23.30 -8.23
C LYS A 144 -11.37 -22.38 -9.41
N ALA A 145 -11.19 -21.10 -9.16
CA ALA A 145 -10.50 -20.19 -10.06
C ALA A 145 -9.59 -19.29 -9.22
N GLU A 146 -8.33 -19.15 -9.62
CA GLU A 146 -7.35 -18.15 -9.15
C GLU A 146 -6.40 -18.45 -7.98
N GLN A 147 -6.50 -19.57 -7.24
CA GLN A 147 -5.59 -19.74 -6.08
C GLN A 147 -4.13 -20.15 -6.42
N ASN A 148 -3.82 -20.49 -7.68
CA ASN A 148 -2.48 -20.97 -8.07
C ASN A 148 -1.61 -19.99 -8.88
N LYS A 149 -1.91 -18.68 -8.87
CA LYS A 149 -1.13 -17.66 -9.62
C LYS A 149 -0.64 -16.47 -8.79
N ARG A 150 -0.37 -16.61 -7.48
CA ARG A 150 0.07 -15.46 -6.65
C ARG A 150 1.32 -15.69 -5.80
N SER A 151 2.21 -16.59 -6.21
CA SER A 151 3.55 -16.73 -5.65
C SER A 151 4.64 -16.27 -6.64
N SER A 152 4.65 -14.98 -7.02
CA SER A 152 5.88 -14.27 -7.45
C SER A 152 5.66 -12.80 -7.78
N ILE A 153 4.44 -12.36 -8.09
CA ILE A 153 4.17 -10.92 -8.21
C ILE A 153 4.03 -10.39 -6.79
N THR A 154 5.17 -10.06 -6.18
CA THR A 154 5.21 -9.18 -5.02
C THR A 154 4.43 -7.92 -5.42
N CYS A 155 3.16 -7.82 -5.00
CA CYS A 155 2.49 -6.54 -4.89
C CYS A 155 3.35 -5.70 -3.96
N LYS A 156 4.32 -4.98 -4.55
CA LYS A 156 5.19 -4.04 -3.85
C LYS A 156 4.23 -3.03 -3.26
N LYS A 157 3.88 -3.22 -1.98
CA LYS A 157 3.01 -2.32 -1.23
C LYS A 157 3.41 -0.90 -1.60
N ASN A 158 2.44 -0.07 -2.00
CA ASN A 158 2.70 1.31 -2.40
C ASN A 158 3.59 1.95 -1.34
N LYS A 159 4.88 2.11 -1.66
CA LYS A 159 5.84 2.67 -0.74
C LYS A 159 5.41 4.12 -0.54
N GLY A 160 5.36 4.57 0.70
CA GLY A 160 5.11 5.98 0.99
C GLY A 160 6.10 6.88 0.24
N ILE A 161 5.74 8.16 0.10
CA ILE A 161 6.55 9.16 -0.62
C ILE A 161 8.02 9.05 -0.19
N GLN A 162 8.93 8.90 -1.16
CA GLN A 162 10.37 8.82 -0.89
C GLN A 162 10.86 10.10 -0.18
N LYS A 163 11.93 9.98 0.61
CA LYS A 163 12.52 11.13 1.30
C LYS A 163 12.92 12.21 0.28
N GLU A 164 12.77 13.48 0.65
CA GLU A 164 13.07 14.61 -0.25
C GLU A 164 14.49 14.55 -0.82
N LYS A 165 15.49 14.21 0.00
CA LYS A 165 16.89 14.07 -0.45
C LYS A 165 17.05 13.00 -1.54
N THR A 166 16.37 11.86 -1.43
CA THR A 166 16.47 10.79 -2.44
C THR A 166 15.76 11.19 -3.72
N ARG A 167 14.59 11.84 -3.60
CA ARG A 167 13.87 12.39 -4.76
C ARG A 167 14.68 13.44 -5.51
N ARG A 168 15.30 14.38 -4.79
CA ARG A 168 16.17 15.42 -5.39
C ARG A 168 17.38 14.80 -6.09
N ARG A 169 17.98 13.77 -5.49
CA ARG A 169 19.11 13.04 -6.09
C ARG A 169 18.70 12.35 -7.38
N GLN A 170 17.60 11.59 -7.37
CA GLN A 170 17.05 10.93 -8.57
C GLN A 170 16.80 11.96 -9.68
N MET A 171 16.14 13.07 -9.36
CA MET A 171 15.89 14.14 -10.33
C MET A 171 17.18 14.72 -10.95
N GLN A 172 18.26 14.85 -10.16
CA GLN A 172 19.55 15.30 -10.69
C GLN A 172 20.22 14.24 -11.56
N GLU A 173 20.14 12.98 -11.18
CA GLU A 173 20.63 11.84 -11.96
C GLU A 173 19.89 11.76 -13.31
N ASP A 174 18.56 11.87 -13.30
CA ASP A 174 17.71 11.89 -14.49
C ASP A 174 18.09 13.07 -15.41
N MET A 175 18.22 14.28 -14.86
CA MET A 175 18.61 15.45 -15.64
C MET A 175 19.99 15.29 -16.29
N ASN A 176 20.95 14.67 -15.59
CA ASN A 176 22.27 14.39 -16.14
C ASN A 176 22.21 13.33 -17.25
N LEU A 177 21.39 12.29 -17.06
CA LEU A 177 21.16 11.26 -18.07
C LEU A 177 20.57 11.87 -19.35
N PHE A 178 19.54 12.72 -19.23
CA PHE A 178 18.96 13.42 -20.38
C PHE A 178 19.99 14.28 -21.12
N LYS A 179 20.81 15.03 -20.38
CA LYS A 179 21.91 15.81 -20.98
C LYS A 179 22.91 14.93 -21.72
N GLN A 180 23.17 13.72 -21.25
CA GLN A 180 24.05 12.78 -21.92
C GLN A 180 23.42 12.21 -23.20
N VAL A 181 22.15 11.81 -23.15
CA VAL A 181 21.39 11.32 -24.32
C VAL A 181 21.36 12.39 -25.41
N LEU A 182 21.11 13.65 -25.04
CA LEU A 182 21.11 14.79 -25.96
C LEU A 182 22.49 15.12 -26.54
N ARG A 183 23.58 14.59 -26.00
CA ARG A 183 24.92 14.75 -26.58
C ARG A 183 25.32 13.58 -27.49
N HIS A 184 24.55 12.50 -27.47
CA HIS A 184 24.92 11.29 -28.20
C HIS A 184 24.65 11.48 -29.71
N PRO A 185 25.64 11.22 -30.60
CA PRO A 185 25.50 11.50 -32.03
C PRO A 185 24.34 10.73 -32.67
N ALA A 186 24.16 9.45 -32.33
CA ALA A 186 23.06 8.65 -32.87
C ALA A 186 21.67 9.23 -32.52
N TYR A 187 21.52 9.84 -31.33
CA TYR A 187 20.27 10.45 -30.91
C TYR A 187 20.03 11.80 -31.61
N MET A 188 21.10 12.56 -31.88
CA MET A 188 21.03 13.81 -32.66
C MET A 188 20.64 13.57 -34.12
N GLU A 189 21.14 12.50 -34.72
CA GLU A 189 20.83 12.15 -36.11
C GLU A 189 19.41 11.60 -36.26
N LYS A 190 19.06 10.59 -35.45
CA LYS A 190 17.77 9.89 -35.53
C LYS A 190 17.23 9.51 -34.14
N PRO A 191 16.51 10.44 -33.47
CA PRO A 191 16.03 10.20 -32.10
C PRO A 191 14.98 9.08 -32.04
N GLY A 192 14.11 8.96 -33.05
CA GLY A 192 13.06 7.93 -33.09
C GLY A 192 13.61 6.50 -33.14
N ASP A 193 14.52 6.25 -34.09
CA ASP A 193 15.10 4.91 -34.31
C ASP A 193 15.95 4.48 -33.11
N THR A 194 16.74 5.39 -32.54
CA THR A 194 17.57 5.09 -31.36
C THR A 194 16.74 4.80 -30.11
N MET A 195 15.62 5.50 -29.91
CA MET A 195 14.69 5.17 -28.83
C MET A 195 14.07 3.78 -29.04
N LEU A 196 13.68 3.46 -30.28
CA LEU A 196 13.09 2.17 -30.62
C LEU A 196 14.09 1.01 -30.42
N GLU A 197 15.33 1.17 -30.86
CA GLU A 197 16.41 0.21 -30.63
C GLU A 197 16.67 -0.01 -29.14
N HIS A 198 16.73 1.07 -28.35
CA HIS A 198 16.92 0.97 -26.90
C HIS A 198 15.79 0.18 -26.23
N LEU A 199 14.53 0.42 -26.62
CA LEU A 199 13.38 -0.32 -26.10
C LEU A 199 13.44 -1.80 -26.48
N GLN A 200 13.79 -2.12 -27.72
CA GLN A 200 13.96 -3.51 -28.15
C GLN A 200 15.05 -4.23 -27.36
N ASN A 201 16.20 -3.57 -27.14
CA ASN A 201 17.29 -4.13 -26.35
C ASN A 201 16.88 -4.34 -24.89
N LYS A 202 16.08 -3.44 -24.33
CA LYS A 202 15.57 -3.57 -22.97
C LYS A 202 14.59 -4.74 -22.83
N LEU A 203 13.69 -4.93 -23.80
CA LEU A 203 12.75 -6.06 -23.80
C LEU A 203 13.50 -7.40 -23.85
N LYS A 204 14.51 -7.52 -24.70
CA LYS A 204 15.37 -8.73 -24.76
C LYS A 204 16.07 -9.01 -23.44
N GLN A 205 16.60 -7.98 -22.77
CA GLN A 205 17.24 -8.13 -21.46
C GLN A 205 16.26 -8.59 -20.37
N GLU A 206 15.00 -8.14 -20.40
CA GLU A 206 13.98 -8.61 -19.46
C GLU A 206 13.62 -10.08 -19.74
N GLU A 207 13.51 -10.49 -21.00
CA GLU A 207 13.27 -11.88 -21.41
C GLU A 207 14.41 -12.83 -20.99
N ASP A 208 15.67 -12.45 -21.21
CA ASP A 208 16.85 -13.24 -20.84
C ASP A 208 17.03 -13.40 -19.31
N MET A 209 16.48 -12.47 -18.51
CA MET A 209 16.57 -12.50 -17.04
C MET A 209 15.49 -13.37 -16.39
N ASP A 210 14.42 -13.69 -17.13
CA ASP A 210 13.30 -14.51 -16.66
C ASP A 210 13.47 -16.01 -16.98
N THR A 211 14.45 -16.38 -17.82
CA THR A 211 14.86 -17.77 -18.12
C THR A 211 15.96 -18.27 -17.20
#